data_AF-A0A3C0YM60-F1
#
_entry.id   AF-A0A3C0YM60-F1
#
_cell.length_a   1.000
_cell.length_b   1.000
_cell.length_c   1.000
_cell.angle_alpha   90.00
_cell.angle_beta   90.00
_cell.angle_gamma   90.00
#
_symmetry.space_group_name_H-M   'P 1'
#
loop_
_entity.id
_entity.type
_entity.pdbx_description
1 polymer ?
#
loop_
_entity_poly.entity_id
_entity_poly.type
_entity_poly.pdbx_seq_one_letter_code
_entity_poly.pdbx_strand_id
1 'polypeptide(L)' 'RNIPEENLEMIIAITCPNILFPYAREAISDLVIKAGFAPVLLNPINFEMLYMQQKQQAAGNAVGTKN' A
#
# COMPACT_ATOMS: atom_id res chain seq x y z
N ARG A 1 10.42 -2.72 23.00
CA ARG A 1 9.22 -1.83 22.94
C ARG A 1 8.09 -2.69 22.34
N ASN A 2 7.14 -3.15 23.16
CA ASN A 2 6.06 -4.06 22.72
C ASN A 2 4.95 -3.27 22.04
N ILE A 3 4.91 -3.30 20.70
CA ILE A 3 3.74 -2.84 19.94
C ILE A 3 2.77 -4.02 19.89
N PRO A 4 1.48 -3.86 20.25
CA PRO A 4 0.48 -4.90 20.05
C PRO A 4 0.49 -5.37 18.59
N GLU A 5 0.49 -6.68 18.33
CA GLU A 5 0.61 -7.24 16.97
C GLU A 5 -0.42 -6.65 15.99
N GLU A 6 -1.64 -6.41 16.47
CA GLU A 6 -2.73 -5.82 15.68
C GLU A 6 -2.41 -4.37 15.22
N ASN A 7 -1.72 -3.60 16.07
CA ASN A 7 -1.26 -2.26 15.72
C ASN A 7 -0.03 -2.30 14.81
N LEU A 8 0.82 -3.33 14.97
CA LEU A 8 2.02 -3.50 14.15
C LEU A 8 1.65 -3.79 12.69
N GLU A 9 0.67 -4.66 12.47
CA GLU A 9 0.15 -4.97 11.13
C GLU A 9 -0.37 -3.71 10.43
N MET A 10 -1.19 -2.92 11.13
CA MET A 10 -1.74 -1.67 10.61
C MET A 10 -0.63 -0.66 10.25
N ILE A 11 0.37 -0.49 11.13
CA ILE A 11 1.50 0.42 10.90
C ILE A 11 2.30 0.00 9.66
N ILE A 12 2.57 -1.29 9.50
CA ILE A 12 3.30 -1.83 8.34
C ILE A 12 2.48 -1.65 7.06
N ALA A 13 1.18 -1.89 7.11
CA ALA A 13 0.31 -1.81 5.94
C ALA A 13 -0.02 -0.37 5.50
N ILE A 14 0.03 0.59 6.41
CA ILE A 14 -0.42 1.98 6.16
C ILE A 14 0.72 2.97 6.34
N THR A 15 1.30 3.05 7.53
CA THR A 15 2.28 4.09 7.87
C THR A 15 3.58 3.94 7.09
N CYS A 16 4.13 2.73 7.02
CA CYS A 16 5.34 2.46 6.27
C CYS A 16 5.21 2.84 4.78
N PRO A 17 4.19 2.37 4.02
CA PRO A 17 4.05 2.76 2.62
C PRO A 17 3.72 4.24 2.45
N ASN A 18 2.96 4.89 3.35
CA ASN A 18 2.74 6.34 3.29
C ASN A 18 4.06 7.14 3.34
N ILE A 19 5.02 6.69 4.15
CA ILE A 19 6.34 7.33 4.24
C ILE A 19 7.19 7.04 2.99
N LEU A 20 7.14 5.82 2.47
CA LEU A 20 7.97 5.38 1.34
C LEU A 20 7.44 5.85 -0.02
N PHE A 21 6.12 6.06 -0.15
CA PHE A 21 5.47 6.34 -1.43
C PHE A 21 5.98 7.59 -2.15
N PRO A 22 6.23 8.75 -1.48
CA PRO A 22 6.79 9.91 -2.16
C PRO A 22 8.13 9.64 -2.85
N TYR A 23 9.02 8.89 -2.19
CA TYR A 23 10.32 8.51 -2.74
C TYR A 23 10.20 7.52 -3.90
N ALA A 24 9.31 6.53 -3.76
CA ALA A 24 9.04 5.58 -4.83
C ALA A 24 8.47 6.28 -6.07
N ARG A 25 7.53 7.21 -5.87
CA ARG A 25 6.96 8.03 -6.94
C ARG A 25 8.02 8.84 -7.68
N GLU A 26 8.91 9.51 -6.95
CA GLU A 26 10.02 10.27 -7.53
C GLU A 26 10.95 9.36 -8.34
N ALA A 27 11.42 8.26 -7.74
CA ALA A 27 12.31 7.31 -8.40
C ALA A 27 11.72 6.73 -9.70
N ILE A 28 10.43 6.46 -9.71
CA ILE A 28 9.70 6.01 -10.92
C ILE A 28 9.67 7.13 -11.96
N SER A 29 9.35 8.36 -11.57
CA SER A 29 9.32 9.51 -12.49
C SER A 29 10.69 9.74 -13.15
N ASP A 30 11.75 9.71 -12.34
CA ASP A 30 13.13 9.83 -12.79
C ASP A 30 13.53 8.74 -13.79
N LEU A 31 13.14 7.50 -13.51
CA LEU A 31 13.44 6.37 -14.41
C LEU A 31 12.73 6.54 -15.76
N VAL A 32 11.46 6.95 -15.74
CA VAL A 32 10.67 7.19 -16.96
C VAL A 32 11.28 8.31 -17.81
N ILE A 33 11.71 9.40 -17.17
CA ILE A 33 12.41 10.50 -17.85
C ILE A 33 13.73 10.03 -18.47
N LYS A 34 14.54 9.27 -17.71
CA LYS A 34 15.82 8.71 -18.20
C LYS A 34 15.61 7.76 -19.38
N ALA A 35 14.47 7.09 -19.46
CA ALA A 35 14.09 6.24 -20.58
C ALA A 35 13.59 7.04 -21.80
N GLY A 36 13.55 8.38 -21.75
CA GLY A 36 13.17 9.27 -22.85
C GLY A 36 11.66 9.48 -22.99
N PHE A 37 10.87 9.04 -22.01
CA PHE A 37 9.42 9.24 -21.98
C PHE A 37 9.04 10.51 -21.23
N ALA A 38 7.78 10.95 -21.43
CA ALA A 38 7.22 12.05 -20.66
C ALA A 38 7.14 11.69 -19.16
N PRO A 39 7.31 12.66 -18.24
CA PRO A 39 7.23 12.41 -16.80
C PRO A 39 5.91 11.76 -16.40
N VAL A 40 5.98 10.69 -15.62
CA VAL A 40 4.79 10.06 -15.02
C VAL A 40 4.61 10.62 -13.60
N LEU A 41 3.41 11.13 -13.35
CA LEU A 41 2.97 11.61 -12.04
C LEU A 41 1.97 10.62 -11.46
N LEU A 42 2.42 9.76 -10.55
CA LEU A 42 1.53 8.81 -9.87
C LEU A 42 0.44 9.56 -9.10
N ASN A 43 -0.79 9.05 -9.03
CA ASN A 43 -1.79 9.67 -8.16
C ASN A 43 -1.51 9.32 -6.69
N PRO A 44 -1.86 10.20 -5.73
CA PRO A 44 -1.82 9.84 -4.32
C PRO A 44 -2.63 8.56 -4.05
N ILE A 45 -2.09 7.68 -3.21
CA ILE A 45 -2.73 6.43 -2.81
C ILE A 45 -3.27 6.59 -1.38
N ASN A 46 -4.49 6.11 -1.13
CA ASN A 46 -5.05 6.01 0.21
C ASN A 46 -4.81 4.59 0.74
N PHE A 47 -3.75 4.41 1.53
CA PHE A 47 -3.35 3.10 2.05
C PHE A 47 -4.29 2.58 3.14
N GLU A 48 -4.98 3.46 3.86
CA GLU A 48 -6.00 3.11 4.86
C GLU A 48 -7.16 2.37 4.17
N MET A 49 -7.69 2.92 3.08
CA MET A 49 -8.75 2.29 2.29
C MET A 49 -8.31 0.96 1.70
N LEU A 50 -7.08 0.85 1.21
CA LEU A 50 -6.53 -0.41 0.70
C LEU A 50 -6.41 -1.47 1.79
N TYR A 51 -5.95 -1.10 2.99
CA TYR A 51 -5.88 -2.00 4.14
C TYR A 51 -7.27 -2.51 4.54
N MET A 52 -8.27 -1.61 4.63
CA MET A 52 -9.64 -1.99 4.94
C MET A 52 -10.23 -2.92 3.88
N GLN A 53 -10.03 -2.64 2.58
CA GLN A 53 -10.48 -3.50 1.49
C GLN A 53 -9.86 -4.89 1.58
N GLN A 54 -8.55 -5.00 1.84
CA GLN A 54 -7.90 -6.30 2.01
C GLN A 54 -8.46 -7.07 3.20
N LYS A 55 -8.66 -6.42 4.36
CA LYS A 55 -9.24 -7.07 5.55
C LYS A 55 -10.65 -7.60 5.29
N GLN A 56 -11.44 -6.84 4.53
CA GLN A 56 -12.80 -7.23 4.16
C GLN A 56 -12.82 -8.41 3.16
N GLN A 57 -11.90 -8.44 2.21
CA GLN A 57 -11.72 -9.57 1.28
C GLN A 57 -11.26 -10.84 2.01
N ALA A 58 -10.32 -10.71 2.96
CA ALA A 58 -9.85 -11.83 3.78
C ALA A 58 -10.97 -12.43 4.64
N ALA A 59 -11.85 -11.59 5.21
CA ALA A 59 -13.01 -12.04 5.97
C ALA A 59 -14.08 -12.72 5.08
N GLY A 60 -14.26 -12.26 3.84
CA GLY A 60 -15.20 -12.86 2.88
C GLY A 60 -14.79 -14.23 2.35
N ASN A 61 -13.48 -14.46 2.17
CA ASN A 61 -12.95 -15.74 1.70
C ASN A 61 -13.02 -16.87 2.73
N ALA A 62 -13.24 -16.58 4.02
CA ALA A 62 -13.40 -17.59 5.07
C ALA A 62 -14.79 -18.25 5.11
N VAL A 63 -15.79 -17.71 4.39
CA VAL A 63 -17.19 -18.19 4.42
C VAL A 63 -17.50 -19.17 3.27
N GLY A 64 -16.60 -19.34 2.29
CA GLY A 64 -16.85 -20.12 1.07
C GLY A 64 -16.44 -21.61 1.06
N THR A 65 -15.78 -22.14 2.09
CA THR A 65 -15.18 -23.50 2.08
C THR A 65 -15.93 -24.52 2.96
N LYS A 66 -17.21 -24.31 3.22
CA LYS A 66 -18.07 -25.31 3.87
C LYS A 66 -19.35 -25.51 3.06
N ASN A 67 -19.29 -26.29 1.98
CA ASN A 67 -20.41 -27.02 1.37
C ASN A 67 -19.87 -28.16 0.52
#